data_AF-A0AAD3CV46-F1
#
_entry.id   AF-A0AAD3CV46-F1
#
_cell.length_a   1.000
_cell.length_b   1.000
_cell.length_c   1.000
_cell.angle_alpha   90.00
_cell.angle_beta   90.00
_cell.angle_gamma   90.00
#
_symmetry.space_group_name_H-M   'P 1'
#
loop_
_entity.id
_entity.type
_entity.pdbx_description
1 polymer ?
#
loop_
_entity_poly.entity_id
_entity_poly.type
_entity_poly.pdbx_seq_one_letter_code
_entity_poly.pdbx_strand_id
1 'polypeptide(L)'
;MILKLLLICLWSLASAEKVQVNVGDEICVAGYIMDHYCINRGTLLDRSSIVTLSSVGPSSHSVHCLVDVGVCRRSSFEILKQMEDGSFGRAWRLDDNSLVLSHARDIGSCSTCNGGSQTHGYQSTIFGKVMDLGSNSTPAMIEVTDVQDFDVGCGGIEYEPPSMVMDSGGGSGMFKLTFAQKITLHASLMVFGWGLLLPSGVVIARFSKHRKDAFWYKIHRTIQPIGIILTFIAWIIALLNFSALGNTTMPIFNAHGVCGMITMCIGIFQPINAILRPHLPSGDEEKSEIRVFWEYLHKGLGYLAAFVLAPIIIVLGTYIVPTPEEGQKFQILHGVSAILVIGVAIFFILDYKRLTRNK
;
A
#
# COMPACT_ATOMS: atom_id res chain seq x y z
N MET A 1 54.80 -11.48 39.93
CA MET A 1 53.42 -11.82 40.34
C MET A 1 52.49 -10.60 40.49
N ILE A 2 53.00 -9.37 40.61
CA ILE A 2 52.16 -8.16 40.79
C ILE A 2 51.65 -7.58 39.45
N LEU A 3 52.27 -7.93 38.32
CA LEU A 3 51.88 -7.42 36.99
C LEU A 3 50.70 -8.19 36.34
N LYS A 4 50.28 -9.35 36.91
CA LYS A 4 49.11 -10.11 36.43
C LYS A 4 47.79 -9.71 37.11
N LEU A 5 47.84 -9.02 38.26
CA LEU A 5 46.63 -8.53 38.95
C LEU A 5 46.14 -7.17 38.42
N LEU A 6 46.99 -6.37 37.79
CA LEU A 6 46.63 -5.03 37.28
C LEU A 6 45.94 -5.06 35.91
N LEU A 7 45.95 -6.19 35.19
CA LEU A 7 45.29 -6.36 33.89
C LEU A 7 43.86 -6.91 33.97
N ILE A 8 43.42 -7.33 35.15
CA ILE A 8 42.04 -7.85 35.36
C ILE A 8 41.08 -6.71 35.78
N CYS A 9 41.61 -5.52 36.09
CA CYS A 9 40.82 -4.41 36.65
C CYS A 9 40.49 -3.28 35.65
N LEU A 10 40.53 -3.55 34.34
CA LEU A 10 40.27 -2.52 33.30
C LEU A 10 39.35 -2.98 32.16
N TRP A 11 38.64 -4.09 32.33
CA TRP A 11 37.54 -4.52 31.44
C TRP A 11 36.31 -4.93 32.25
N SER A 12 35.85 -4.07 33.17
CA SER A 12 34.43 -4.08 33.57
C SER A 12 33.66 -3.20 32.59
N LEU A 13 33.57 -3.63 31.33
CA LEU A 13 32.46 -3.24 30.49
C LEU A 13 31.23 -3.85 31.16
N ALA A 14 30.42 -3.01 31.79
CA ALA A 14 29.10 -3.39 32.29
C ALA A 14 28.34 -4.03 31.13
N SER A 15 28.29 -5.36 31.11
CA SER A 15 27.40 -6.08 30.23
C SER A 15 26.03 -5.97 30.89
N ALA A 16 25.07 -5.36 30.20
CA ALA A 16 23.68 -5.33 30.66
C ALA A 16 23.22 -6.76 30.93
N GLU A 17 22.60 -6.99 32.09
CA GLU A 17 22.02 -8.28 32.43
C GLU A 17 20.78 -8.49 31.55
N LYS A 18 20.81 -9.52 30.70
CA LYS A 18 19.68 -9.88 29.84
C LYS A 18 18.69 -10.71 30.63
N VAL A 19 17.49 -10.16 30.86
CA VAL A 19 16.45 -10.81 31.65
C VAL A 19 15.39 -11.41 30.72
N GLN A 20 15.08 -12.70 30.93
CA GLN A 20 13.95 -13.37 30.29
C GLN A 20 12.65 -12.95 30.98
N VAL A 21 11.61 -12.72 30.20
CA VAL A 21 10.34 -12.11 30.64
C VAL A 21 9.19 -13.11 30.58
N ASN A 22 8.31 -13.07 31.58
CA ASN A 22 7.09 -13.85 31.68
C ASN A 22 5.86 -12.92 31.74
N VAL A 23 4.68 -13.47 31.44
CA VAL A 23 3.42 -12.74 31.64
C VAL A 23 3.27 -12.38 33.11
N GLY A 24 3.00 -11.11 33.38
CA GLY A 24 2.84 -10.55 34.71
C GLY A 24 4.08 -9.84 35.25
N ASP A 25 5.23 -9.97 34.61
CA ASP A 25 6.46 -9.30 35.03
C ASP A 25 6.35 -7.79 34.78
N GLU A 26 6.88 -7.00 35.72
CA GLU A 26 7.09 -5.56 35.55
C GLU A 26 8.43 -5.33 34.86
N ILE A 27 8.40 -4.59 33.76
CA ILE A 27 9.57 -4.35 32.92
C ILE A 27 9.77 -2.85 32.67
N CYS A 28 11.00 -2.51 32.30
CA CYS A 28 11.35 -1.20 31.77
C CYS A 28 11.98 -1.37 30.39
N VAL A 29 11.53 -0.60 29.41
CA VAL A 29 12.01 -0.70 28.03
C VAL A 29 12.17 0.69 27.43
N ALA A 30 13.32 0.96 26.82
CA ALA A 30 13.61 2.24 26.19
C ALA A 30 13.90 2.04 24.71
N GLY A 31 13.37 2.91 23.85
CA GLY A 31 13.56 2.80 22.41
C GLY A 31 12.79 3.83 21.61
N TYR A 32 12.86 3.71 20.28
CA TYR A 32 12.00 4.49 19.40
C TYR A 32 10.58 3.96 19.46
N ILE A 33 9.62 4.88 19.55
CA ILE A 33 8.20 4.53 19.46
C ILE A 33 7.68 4.91 18.09
N MET A 34 7.00 3.96 17.45
CA MET A 34 6.37 4.18 16.15
C MET A 34 4.97 3.59 16.13
N ASP A 35 4.06 4.22 15.39
CA ASP A 35 2.72 3.70 15.20
C ASP A 35 2.72 2.49 14.25
N HIS A 36 1.90 1.50 14.58
CA HIS A 36 1.79 0.28 13.79
C HIS A 36 1.35 0.54 12.35
N TYR A 37 0.61 1.62 12.10
CA TYR A 37 0.22 2.00 10.75
C TYR A 37 1.43 2.34 9.86
N CYS A 38 2.34 3.20 10.33
CA CYS A 38 3.61 3.50 9.65
C CYS A 38 4.48 2.24 9.51
N ILE A 39 4.59 1.41 10.56
CA ILE A 39 5.33 0.15 10.50
C ILE A 39 4.80 -0.74 9.38
N ASN A 40 3.49 -1.04 9.40
CA ASN A 40 2.82 -1.89 8.40
C ASN A 40 2.84 -1.28 6.99
N ARG A 41 2.87 0.06 6.88
CA ARG A 41 3.05 0.80 5.62
C ARG A 41 4.41 0.48 4.98
N GLY A 42 5.44 0.25 5.80
CA GLY A 42 6.82 0.00 5.39
C GLY A 42 7.60 1.29 5.04
N THR A 43 6.93 2.43 4.98
CA THR A 43 7.54 3.76 4.75
C THR A 43 6.85 4.82 5.59
N LEU A 44 7.55 5.90 5.96
CA LEU A 44 7.00 6.97 6.82
C LEU A 44 5.90 7.74 6.09
N LEU A 45 4.77 8.00 6.77
CA LEU A 45 3.59 8.59 6.15
C LEU A 45 3.85 9.96 5.52
N ASP A 46 4.58 10.83 6.22
CA ASP A 46 5.00 12.15 5.80
C ASP A 46 6.22 12.14 4.85
N ARG A 47 7.05 11.10 4.91
CA ARG A 47 8.24 10.92 4.05
C ARG A 47 8.32 9.51 3.48
N SER A 48 7.57 9.29 2.39
CA SER A 48 7.45 7.96 1.77
C SER A 48 8.75 7.41 1.16
N SER A 49 9.78 8.24 0.99
CA SER A 49 11.11 7.80 0.54
C SER A 49 11.92 7.06 1.61
N ILE A 50 11.48 7.11 2.88
CA ILE A 50 12.19 6.51 4.01
C ILE A 50 11.46 5.26 4.48
N VAL A 51 12.17 4.13 4.49
CA VAL A 51 11.68 2.86 5.01
C VAL A 51 11.62 2.91 6.54
N THR A 52 10.48 2.52 7.12
CA THR A 52 10.16 2.71 8.55
C THR A 52 11.10 1.98 9.50
N LEU A 53 11.47 0.75 9.16
CA LEU A 53 12.37 -0.10 9.97
C LEU A 53 13.83 -0.07 9.49
N SER A 54 14.19 0.87 8.60
CA SER A 54 15.58 1.10 8.20
C SER A 54 16.38 1.81 9.30
N SER A 55 17.70 1.87 9.16
CA SER A 55 18.59 2.55 10.10
C SER A 55 18.27 4.03 10.35
N VAL A 56 17.59 4.69 9.40
CA VAL A 56 17.19 6.10 9.51
C VAL A 56 15.68 6.28 9.75
N GLY A 57 14.90 5.21 9.60
CA GLY A 57 13.44 5.23 9.64
C GLY A 57 12.88 5.80 10.94
N PRO A 58 13.18 5.18 12.10
CA PRO A 58 12.63 5.64 13.37
C PRO A 58 13.05 7.07 13.71
N SER A 59 14.34 7.40 13.51
CA SER A 59 14.86 8.76 13.73
C SER A 59 14.24 9.83 12.82
N SER A 60 13.70 9.43 11.66
CA SER A 60 13.07 10.33 10.69
C SER A 60 11.55 10.41 10.83
N HIS A 61 10.95 9.60 11.70
CA HIS A 61 9.51 9.61 11.94
C HIS A 61 9.09 10.86 12.69
N SER A 62 8.21 11.68 12.12
CA SER A 62 7.81 12.93 12.77
C SER A 62 6.92 12.70 13.97
N VAL A 63 7.09 13.55 14.98
CA VAL A 63 6.18 13.61 16.14
C VAL A 63 4.77 13.97 15.69
N HIS A 64 4.64 14.84 14.67
CA HIS A 64 3.35 15.18 14.06
C HIS A 64 2.59 13.94 13.54
N CYS A 65 3.26 13.04 12.81
CA CYS A 65 2.64 11.79 12.38
C CYS A 65 2.17 10.97 13.59
N LEU A 66 3.00 10.88 14.62
CA LEU A 66 2.68 10.09 15.81
C LEU A 66 1.46 10.62 16.58
N VAL A 67 1.32 11.94 16.77
CA VAL A 67 0.34 12.50 17.74
C VAL A 67 -0.86 13.24 17.13
N ASP A 68 -0.71 13.81 15.92
CA ASP A 68 -1.74 14.63 15.29
C ASP A 68 -2.50 13.86 14.20
N VAL A 69 -1.83 12.94 13.49
CA VAL A 69 -2.44 12.21 12.38
C VAL A 69 -3.34 11.09 12.89
N GLY A 70 -4.63 11.23 12.60
CA GLY A 70 -5.68 10.34 13.14
C GLY A 70 -5.52 8.86 12.81
N VAL A 71 -4.94 8.50 11.66
CA VAL A 71 -4.74 7.08 11.30
C VAL A 71 -3.55 6.46 12.06
N CYS A 72 -2.48 7.24 12.27
CA CYS A 72 -1.29 6.82 13.00
C CYS A 72 -1.58 6.67 14.50
N ARG A 73 -2.10 7.72 15.15
CA ARG A 73 -2.37 7.72 16.60
C ARG A 73 -3.41 6.71 17.08
N ARG A 74 -4.30 6.26 16.18
CA ARG A 74 -5.32 5.24 16.47
C ARG A 74 -4.82 3.81 16.26
N SER A 75 -3.67 3.64 15.61
CA SER A 75 -3.03 2.33 15.53
C SER A 75 -2.20 2.09 16.79
N SER A 76 -2.05 0.83 17.21
CA SER A 76 -1.24 0.48 18.39
C SER A 76 0.19 0.98 18.23
N PHE A 77 0.79 1.53 19.27
CA PHE A 77 2.19 1.92 19.25
C PHE A 77 3.08 0.73 19.55
N GLU A 78 4.28 0.77 18.98
CA GLU A 78 5.29 -0.26 19.17
C GLU A 78 6.64 0.36 19.50
N ILE A 79 7.37 -0.32 20.38
CA ILE A 79 8.74 0.00 20.75
C ILE A 79 9.66 -0.77 19.81
N LEU A 80 10.55 -0.05 19.15
CA LEU A 80 11.51 -0.59 18.20
C LEU A 80 12.88 -0.77 18.87
N LYS A 81 13.53 -1.90 18.59
CA LYS A 81 14.89 -2.21 19.05
C LYS A 81 15.83 -2.26 17.85
N GLN A 82 16.98 -1.64 17.98
CA GLN A 82 18.00 -1.67 16.94
C GLN A 82 18.66 -3.05 16.86
N MET A 83 18.89 -3.51 15.64
CA MET A 83 19.55 -4.77 15.34
C MET A 83 21.04 -4.56 15.04
N GLU A 84 21.79 -5.66 14.97
CA GLU A 84 23.23 -5.64 14.66
C GLU A 84 23.54 -5.05 13.28
N ASP A 85 22.63 -5.19 12.31
CA ASP A 85 22.76 -4.62 10.97
C ASP A 85 22.37 -3.12 10.90
N GLY A 86 21.99 -2.54 12.03
CA GLY A 86 21.56 -1.15 12.16
C GLY A 86 20.10 -0.91 11.80
N SER A 87 19.36 -1.91 11.30
CA SER A 87 17.91 -1.83 11.10
C SER A 87 17.16 -1.97 12.43
N PHE A 88 15.83 -1.84 12.39
CA PHE A 88 14.99 -1.89 13.59
C PHE A 88 13.99 -3.04 13.54
N GLY A 89 13.96 -3.82 14.62
CA GLY A 89 12.95 -4.85 14.84
C GLY A 89 11.85 -4.35 15.76
N ARG A 90 10.65 -4.92 15.60
CA ARG A 90 9.50 -4.64 16.47
C ARG A 90 9.66 -5.45 17.75
N ALA A 91 9.88 -4.79 18.88
CA ALA A 91 10.19 -5.44 20.16
C ALA A 91 8.94 -5.61 21.04
N TRP A 92 8.19 -4.53 21.24
CA TRP A 92 7.05 -4.50 22.16
C TRP A 92 5.88 -3.74 21.54
N ARG A 93 4.66 -4.14 21.85
CA ARG A 93 3.43 -3.44 21.51
C ARG A 93 2.77 -2.91 22.76
N LEU A 94 2.24 -1.70 22.68
CA LEU A 94 1.52 -1.08 23.78
C LEU A 94 0.04 -1.45 23.71
N ASP A 95 -0.58 -1.66 24.87
CA ASP A 95 -2.01 -1.90 25.00
C ASP A 95 -2.83 -0.63 24.74
N ASP A 96 -2.35 0.50 25.26
CA ASP A 96 -2.97 1.81 25.14
C ASP A 96 -1.91 2.88 24.83
N ASN A 97 -2.30 3.84 23.99
CA ASN A 97 -1.40 4.90 23.55
C ASN A 97 -1.48 6.15 24.42
N SER A 98 -2.40 6.27 25.38
CA SER A 98 -2.77 7.55 25.99
C SER A 98 -1.62 8.20 26.76
N LEU A 99 -0.91 7.43 27.58
CA LEU A 99 0.25 7.95 28.35
C LEU A 99 1.38 8.37 27.41
N VAL A 100 1.67 7.56 26.40
CA VAL A 100 2.72 7.86 25.41
C VAL A 100 2.35 9.06 24.55
N LEU A 101 1.09 9.20 24.16
CA LEU A 101 0.59 10.37 23.42
C LEU A 101 0.66 11.65 24.26
N SER A 102 0.37 11.56 25.56
CA SER A 102 0.51 12.70 26.47
C SER A 102 1.97 13.15 26.53
N HIS A 103 2.87 12.22 26.84
CA HIS A 103 4.31 12.51 26.93
C HIS A 103 4.89 13.03 25.60
N ALA A 104 4.55 12.41 24.47
CA ALA A 104 4.98 12.86 23.15
C ALA A 104 4.50 14.29 22.81
N ARG A 105 3.34 14.72 23.33
CA ARG A 105 2.85 16.10 23.17
C ARG A 105 3.56 17.10 24.07
N ASP A 106 4.06 16.66 25.22
CA ASP A 106 4.80 17.52 26.14
C ASP A 106 6.18 17.87 25.58
N ILE A 107 6.90 16.89 25.02
CA ILE A 107 8.25 17.10 24.49
C ILE A 107 8.28 17.47 23.00
N GLY A 108 7.16 17.25 22.30
CA GLY A 108 7.02 17.43 20.86
C GLY A 108 6.76 18.86 20.40
N SER A 109 7.13 19.14 19.14
CA SER A 109 6.70 20.32 18.40
C SER A 109 5.63 19.92 17.38
N CYS A 110 4.37 20.17 17.71
CA CYS A 110 3.22 19.78 16.90
C CYS A 110 1.99 20.66 17.16
N SER A 111 0.91 20.46 16.42
CA SER A 111 -0.30 21.30 16.53
C SER A 111 -1.05 21.09 17.86
N THR A 112 -0.98 19.89 18.42
CA THR A 112 -1.61 19.53 19.72
C THR A 112 -0.61 19.47 20.88
N CYS A 113 0.61 19.97 20.70
CA CYS A 113 1.71 19.86 21.67
C CYS A 113 1.76 21.05 22.63
N ASN A 114 2.37 20.85 23.80
CA ASN A 114 2.48 21.82 24.89
C ASN A 114 3.74 22.69 24.81
N GLY A 115 4.30 22.88 23.61
CA GLY A 115 5.44 23.77 23.38
C GLY A 115 6.83 23.11 23.43
N GLY A 116 6.90 21.79 23.28
CA GLY A 116 8.16 21.08 23.12
C GLY A 116 8.90 21.38 21.80
N SER A 117 10.10 20.83 21.67
CA SER A 117 11.01 21.11 20.55
C SER A 117 11.28 19.90 19.64
N GLN A 118 10.91 18.69 20.07
CA GLN A 118 11.19 17.48 19.29
C GLN A 118 10.29 17.40 18.06
N THR A 119 10.90 17.31 16.88
CA THR A 119 10.15 17.23 15.61
C THR A 119 10.13 15.82 15.03
N HIS A 120 11.15 15.00 15.31
CA HIS A 120 11.32 13.66 14.75
C HIS A 120 11.98 12.72 15.76
N GLY A 121 11.87 11.41 15.51
CA GLY A 121 12.61 10.40 16.24
C GLY A 121 12.19 10.31 17.69
N TYR A 122 10.88 10.22 17.94
CA TYR A 122 10.36 10.13 19.29
C TYR A 122 10.87 8.86 19.98
N GLN A 123 11.52 9.06 21.13
CA GLN A 123 12.07 8.03 21.99
C GLN A 123 11.60 8.27 23.41
N SER A 124 11.41 7.20 24.16
CA SER A 124 10.96 7.29 25.56
C SER A 124 11.34 6.02 26.32
N THR A 125 11.38 6.15 27.64
CA THR A 125 11.51 5.03 28.58
C THR A 125 10.11 4.66 29.07
N ILE A 126 9.70 3.43 28.82
CA ILE A 126 8.38 2.91 29.16
C ILE A 126 8.51 1.91 30.30
N PHE A 127 7.73 2.13 31.35
CA PHE A 127 7.50 1.15 32.41
C PHE A 127 6.16 0.50 32.16
N GLY A 128 6.10 -0.82 32.34
CA GLY A 128 4.87 -1.54 32.10
C GLY A 128 4.89 -2.97 32.58
N LYS A 129 3.73 -3.61 32.47
CA LYS A 129 3.54 -5.00 32.86
C LYS A 129 3.33 -5.87 31.61
N VAL A 130 4.01 -7.01 31.54
CA VAL A 130 3.87 -7.93 30.40
C VAL A 130 2.50 -8.59 30.43
N MET A 131 1.72 -8.40 29.37
CA MET A 131 0.36 -8.94 29.24
C MET A 131 0.29 -10.16 28.34
N ASP A 132 1.12 -10.20 27.29
CA ASP A 132 1.15 -11.28 26.31
C ASP A 132 2.57 -11.40 25.74
N LEU A 133 3.08 -12.63 25.59
CA LEU A 133 4.43 -12.86 25.07
C LEU A 133 4.52 -12.74 23.53
N GLY A 134 3.39 -12.60 22.85
CA GLY A 134 3.34 -12.48 21.41
C GLY A 134 3.63 -13.80 20.69
N SER A 135 4.12 -13.67 19.46
CA SER A 135 4.51 -14.76 18.57
C SER A 135 5.53 -14.26 17.54
N ASN A 136 6.04 -15.16 16.70
CA ASN A 136 6.97 -14.81 15.62
C ASN A 136 6.46 -13.74 14.63
N SER A 137 5.17 -13.40 14.63
CA SER A 137 4.58 -12.35 13.79
C SER A 137 3.95 -11.19 14.57
N THR A 138 3.90 -11.28 15.89
CA THR A 138 3.23 -10.29 16.74
C THR A 138 4.11 -10.01 17.95
N PRO A 139 4.62 -8.79 18.15
CA PRO A 139 5.41 -8.45 19.33
C PRO A 139 4.65 -8.71 20.63
N ALA A 140 5.40 -8.95 21.70
CA ALA A 140 4.84 -9.05 23.05
C ALA A 140 4.11 -7.76 23.43
N MET A 141 3.01 -7.87 24.17
CA MET A 141 2.19 -6.74 24.60
C MET A 141 2.52 -6.37 26.05
N ILE A 142 2.65 -5.07 26.30
CA ILE A 142 2.80 -4.50 27.63
C ILE A 142 1.65 -3.55 27.95
N GLU A 143 1.16 -3.62 29.18
CA GLU A 143 0.31 -2.61 29.80
C GLU A 143 1.19 -1.45 30.23
N VAL A 144 0.98 -0.27 29.66
CA VAL A 144 1.80 0.92 29.96
C VAL A 144 1.40 1.48 31.33
N THR A 145 2.32 1.43 32.29
CA THR A 145 2.08 1.97 33.65
C THR A 145 2.68 3.36 33.84
N ASP A 146 3.82 3.66 33.21
CA ASP A 146 4.46 4.97 33.27
C ASP A 146 5.33 5.24 32.04
N VAL A 147 5.52 6.53 31.72
CA VAL A 147 6.26 7.00 30.54
C VAL A 147 7.17 8.14 30.96
N GLN A 148 8.46 7.98 30.70
CA GLN A 148 9.51 8.93 31.07
C GLN A 148 10.37 9.32 29.87
N ASP A 149 11.17 10.36 30.04
CA ASP A 149 12.16 10.76 29.04
C ASP A 149 13.14 9.61 28.73
N PHE A 150 13.64 9.58 27.49
CA PHE A 150 14.55 8.52 27.04
C PHE A 150 15.85 8.47 27.87
N ASP A 151 16.32 9.61 28.36
CA ASP A 151 17.56 9.73 29.13
C ASP A 151 17.47 9.15 30.55
N VAL A 152 16.25 8.91 31.06
CA VAL A 152 16.05 8.22 32.35
C VAL A 152 16.57 6.78 32.26
N GLY A 153 16.27 6.09 31.15
CA GLY A 153 16.68 4.71 30.91
C GLY A 153 16.18 3.71 31.96
N CYS A 154 16.65 2.46 31.83
CA CYS A 154 16.20 1.34 32.68
C CYS A 154 17.22 0.92 33.74
N GLY A 155 18.06 1.84 34.19
CA GLY A 155 19.03 1.58 35.27
C GLY A 155 20.05 0.46 34.97
N GLY A 156 20.31 0.18 33.68
CA GLY A 156 21.26 -0.85 33.24
C GLY A 156 20.69 -2.26 33.09
N ILE A 157 19.38 -2.45 33.29
CA ILE A 157 18.68 -3.72 33.03
C ILE A 157 18.14 -3.70 31.61
N GLU A 158 18.44 -4.75 30.83
CA GLU A 158 17.90 -4.91 29.48
C GLU A 158 16.94 -6.11 29.44
N TYR A 159 15.65 -5.81 29.34
CA TYR A 159 14.63 -6.83 29.17
C TYR A 159 14.57 -7.24 27.69
N GLU A 160 14.89 -8.51 27.41
CA GLU A 160 14.87 -9.01 26.04
C GLU A 160 13.42 -9.33 25.64
N PRO A 161 12.94 -8.83 24.48
CA PRO A 161 11.63 -9.21 23.99
C PRO A 161 11.59 -10.71 23.69
N PRO A 162 10.49 -11.43 24.00
CA PRO A 162 10.37 -12.88 23.74
C PRO A 162 10.59 -13.26 22.27
N SER A 163 10.18 -12.37 21.35
CA SER A 163 10.43 -12.49 19.92
C SER A 163 10.55 -11.11 19.30
N MET A 164 11.67 -10.86 18.61
CA MET A 164 11.82 -9.67 17.79
C MET A 164 11.15 -9.92 16.43
N VAL A 165 10.07 -9.20 16.15
CA VAL A 165 9.32 -9.37 14.91
C VAL A 165 9.97 -8.51 13.83
N MET A 166 10.67 -9.18 12.92
CA MET A 166 11.06 -8.61 11.64
C MET A 166 9.87 -8.80 10.71
N ASP A 167 9.44 -7.78 9.99
CA ASP A 167 8.46 -7.97 8.93
C ASP A 167 9.08 -8.86 7.84
N SER A 168 8.89 -10.16 7.99
CA SER A 168 9.24 -11.21 7.05
C SER A 168 8.11 -12.24 7.04
N GLY A 169 6.98 -11.86 6.43
CA GLY A 169 6.14 -12.74 5.60
C GLY A 169 5.83 -14.16 6.08
N GLY A 170 5.58 -14.38 7.37
CA GLY A 170 5.33 -15.72 7.93
C GLY A 170 3.86 -16.17 7.87
N GLY A 171 3.28 -16.37 6.69
CA GLY A 171 2.07 -17.21 6.54
C GLY A 171 1.38 -17.13 5.18
N SER A 172 0.73 -18.23 4.81
CA SER A 172 0.08 -18.41 3.51
C SER A 172 -1.27 -17.68 3.43
N GLY A 173 -1.39 -16.69 2.54
CA GLY A 173 -2.66 -16.07 2.12
C GLY A 173 -2.55 -14.60 1.71
N MET A 174 -3.43 -14.15 0.81
CA MET A 174 -3.52 -12.75 0.30
C MET A 174 -3.68 -11.68 1.40
N PHE A 175 -4.06 -12.07 2.62
CA PHE A 175 -4.19 -11.20 3.79
C PHE A 175 -2.87 -10.88 4.52
N LYS A 176 -1.74 -11.54 4.18
CA LYS A 176 -0.42 -11.31 4.82
C LYS A 176 0.57 -10.47 4.00
N LEU A 177 0.12 -9.87 2.90
CA LEU A 177 0.95 -8.96 2.12
C LEU A 177 1.24 -7.68 2.93
N THR A 178 2.49 -7.21 2.92
CA THR A 178 2.84 -5.89 3.46
C THR A 178 2.07 -4.81 2.69
N PHE A 179 1.92 -3.62 3.26
CA PHE A 179 1.24 -2.53 2.56
C PHE A 179 1.91 -2.18 1.22
N ALA A 180 3.25 -2.17 1.18
CA ALA A 180 4.01 -1.97 -0.06
C ALA A 180 3.72 -3.08 -1.11
N GLN A 181 3.63 -4.34 -0.68
CA GLN A 181 3.24 -5.44 -1.56
C GLN A 181 1.79 -5.30 -2.04
N LYS A 182 0.87 -4.83 -1.19
CA LYS A 182 -0.52 -4.55 -1.57
C LYS A 182 -0.60 -3.43 -2.60
N ILE A 183 0.19 -2.36 -2.45
CA ILE A 183 0.31 -1.29 -3.46
C ILE A 183 0.81 -1.87 -4.78
N THR A 184 1.90 -2.65 -4.73
CA THR A 184 2.49 -3.26 -5.92
C THR A 184 1.49 -4.17 -6.64
N LEU A 185 0.74 -4.98 -5.89
CA LEU A 185 -0.30 -5.86 -6.43
C LEU A 185 -1.46 -5.06 -7.05
N HIS A 186 -1.97 -4.05 -6.35
CA HIS A 186 -3.00 -3.14 -6.85
C HIS A 186 -2.56 -2.48 -8.17
N ALA A 187 -1.39 -1.85 -8.17
CA ALA A 187 -0.85 -1.15 -9.33
C ALA A 187 -0.64 -2.10 -10.52
N SER A 188 -0.07 -3.28 -10.27
CA SER A 188 0.15 -4.30 -11.31
C SER A 188 -1.17 -4.73 -11.95
N LEU A 189 -2.15 -5.13 -11.13
CA LEU A 189 -3.46 -5.57 -11.62
C LEU A 189 -4.21 -4.47 -12.38
N MET A 190 -4.12 -3.21 -11.90
CA MET A 190 -4.69 -2.07 -12.61
C MET A 190 -4.04 -1.82 -13.97
N VAL A 191 -2.71 -1.90 -14.08
CA VAL A 191 -2.02 -1.72 -15.37
C VAL A 191 -2.32 -2.89 -16.32
N PHE A 192 -2.31 -4.14 -15.86
CA PHE A 192 -2.66 -5.28 -16.72
C PHE A 192 -4.12 -5.24 -17.18
N GLY A 193 -5.04 -4.88 -16.29
CA GLY A 193 -6.46 -4.79 -16.62
C GLY A 193 -6.80 -3.57 -17.48
N TRP A 194 -6.64 -2.37 -16.94
CA TRP A 194 -7.01 -1.10 -17.56
C TRP A 194 -6.00 -0.60 -18.60
N GLY A 195 -4.71 -0.91 -18.46
CA GLY A 195 -3.66 -0.48 -19.39
C GLY A 195 -3.46 -1.44 -20.58
N LEU A 196 -3.85 -2.71 -20.47
CA LEU A 196 -3.59 -3.72 -21.51
C LEU A 196 -4.85 -4.49 -21.95
N LEU A 197 -5.47 -5.28 -21.07
CA LEU A 197 -6.50 -6.25 -21.48
C LEU A 197 -7.80 -5.58 -21.96
N LEU A 198 -8.37 -4.68 -21.16
CA LEU A 198 -9.60 -3.97 -21.49
C LEU A 198 -9.47 -3.15 -22.78
N PRO A 199 -8.44 -2.29 -22.95
CA PRO A 199 -8.26 -1.55 -24.20
C PRO A 199 -7.94 -2.47 -25.40
N SER A 200 -7.20 -3.57 -25.21
CA SER A 200 -7.00 -4.57 -26.29
C SER A 200 -8.32 -5.17 -26.75
N GLY A 201 -9.20 -5.54 -25.82
CA GLY A 201 -10.53 -6.06 -26.16
C GLY A 201 -11.41 -5.03 -26.91
N VAL A 202 -11.25 -3.73 -26.63
CA VAL A 202 -11.93 -2.65 -27.35
C VAL A 202 -11.35 -2.47 -28.75
N VAL A 203 -10.03 -2.44 -28.89
CA VAL A 203 -9.32 -2.33 -30.18
C VAL A 203 -9.68 -3.50 -31.10
N ILE A 204 -9.65 -4.73 -30.59
CA ILE A 204 -10.01 -5.92 -31.37
C ILE A 204 -11.46 -5.83 -31.85
N ALA A 205 -12.40 -5.49 -30.96
CA ALA A 205 -13.81 -5.29 -31.32
C ALA A 205 -14.01 -4.22 -32.41
N ARG A 206 -13.14 -3.21 -32.45
CA ARG A 206 -13.19 -2.13 -33.43
C ARG A 206 -12.61 -2.53 -34.79
N PHE A 207 -11.41 -3.11 -34.80
CA PHE A 207 -10.61 -3.27 -36.03
C PHE A 207 -10.63 -4.67 -36.64
N SER A 208 -11.10 -5.70 -35.92
CA SER A 208 -11.10 -7.07 -36.45
C SER A 208 -12.47 -7.53 -36.98
N LYS A 209 -13.35 -6.60 -37.38
CA LYS A 209 -14.72 -6.93 -37.84
C LYS A 209 -14.78 -7.67 -39.16
N HIS A 210 -13.74 -7.57 -39.99
CA HIS A 210 -13.61 -8.27 -41.27
C HIS A 210 -13.29 -9.76 -41.12
N ARG A 211 -12.91 -10.20 -39.92
CA ARG A 211 -12.65 -11.61 -39.62
C ARG A 211 -13.98 -12.37 -39.51
N LYS A 212 -14.00 -13.61 -40.05
CA LYS A 212 -15.18 -14.48 -40.07
C LYS A 212 -15.62 -14.93 -38.67
N ASP A 213 -16.78 -15.59 -38.61
CA ASP A 213 -17.29 -16.32 -37.43
C ASP A 213 -17.46 -15.46 -36.17
N ALA A 214 -17.78 -14.18 -36.36
CA ALA A 214 -17.91 -13.19 -35.30
C ALA A 214 -16.68 -13.14 -34.37
N PHE A 215 -15.48 -13.30 -34.93
CA PHE A 215 -14.21 -13.34 -34.20
C PHE A 215 -14.06 -12.18 -33.21
N TRP A 216 -14.29 -10.95 -33.67
CA TRP A 216 -14.21 -9.73 -32.85
C TRP A 216 -15.09 -9.83 -31.59
N TYR A 217 -16.29 -10.40 -31.73
CA TYR A 217 -17.28 -10.50 -30.65
C TYR A 217 -16.91 -11.58 -29.64
N LYS A 218 -16.42 -12.74 -30.11
CA LYS A 218 -15.94 -13.82 -29.24
C LYS A 218 -14.78 -13.34 -28.38
N ILE A 219 -13.76 -12.74 -29.01
CA ILE A 219 -12.58 -12.24 -28.30
C ILE A 219 -12.95 -11.12 -27.32
N HIS A 220 -13.77 -10.16 -27.74
CA HIS A 220 -14.23 -9.09 -26.85
C HIS A 220 -15.00 -9.64 -25.63
N ARG A 221 -15.95 -10.56 -25.85
CA ARG A 221 -16.74 -11.16 -24.77
C ARG A 221 -15.89 -12.03 -23.81
N THR A 222 -14.74 -12.53 -24.25
CA THR A 222 -13.82 -13.29 -23.40
C THR A 222 -12.86 -12.39 -22.63
N ILE A 223 -12.20 -11.43 -23.30
CA ILE A 223 -11.15 -10.61 -22.67
C ILE A 223 -11.76 -9.59 -21.71
N GLN A 224 -12.91 -8.99 -22.01
CA GLN A 224 -13.48 -7.93 -21.16
C GLN A 224 -13.78 -8.41 -19.73
N PRO A 225 -14.47 -9.54 -19.50
CA PRO A 225 -14.67 -10.05 -18.15
C PRO A 225 -13.37 -10.38 -17.40
N ILE A 226 -12.36 -10.92 -18.10
CA ILE A 226 -11.06 -11.22 -17.48
C ILE A 226 -10.40 -9.92 -16.99
N GLY A 227 -10.37 -8.89 -17.83
CA GLY A 227 -9.86 -7.58 -17.46
C GLY A 227 -10.61 -6.97 -16.27
N ILE A 228 -11.96 -7.05 -16.27
CA ILE A 228 -12.79 -6.55 -15.18
C ILE A 228 -12.56 -7.32 -13.88
N ILE A 229 -12.39 -8.65 -13.91
CA ILE A 229 -12.11 -9.44 -12.71
C ILE A 229 -10.79 -9.00 -12.07
N LEU A 230 -9.73 -8.81 -12.87
CA LEU A 230 -8.43 -8.37 -12.35
C LEU A 230 -8.52 -6.97 -11.72
N THR A 231 -9.18 -6.02 -12.39
CA THR A 231 -9.32 -4.64 -11.87
C THR A 231 -10.28 -4.58 -10.70
N PHE A 232 -11.29 -5.46 -10.64
CA PHE A 232 -12.18 -5.58 -9.50
C PHE A 232 -11.42 -6.08 -8.25
N ILE A 233 -10.56 -7.09 -8.37
CA ILE A 233 -9.69 -7.54 -7.28
C ILE A 233 -8.78 -6.38 -6.82
N ALA A 234 -8.14 -5.69 -7.76
CA ALA A 234 -7.31 -4.53 -7.47
C ALA A 234 -8.08 -3.43 -6.74
N TRP A 235 -9.32 -3.18 -7.15
CA TRP A 235 -10.18 -2.17 -6.57
C TRP A 235 -10.59 -2.51 -5.13
N ILE A 236 -10.91 -3.78 -4.86
CA ILE A 236 -11.15 -4.27 -3.49
C ILE A 236 -9.91 -4.10 -2.62
N ILE A 237 -8.71 -4.39 -3.12
CA ILE A 237 -7.46 -4.14 -2.39
C ILE A 237 -7.38 -2.66 -1.98
N ALA A 238 -7.68 -1.74 -2.89
CA ALA A 238 -7.62 -0.30 -2.60
C ALA A 238 -8.67 0.14 -1.56
N LEU A 239 -9.91 -0.31 -1.70
CA LEU A 239 -11.00 0.03 -0.79
C LEU A 239 -10.75 -0.46 0.64
N LEU A 240 -10.17 -1.65 0.78
CA LEU A 240 -9.92 -2.26 2.09
C LEU A 240 -8.63 -1.79 2.77
N ASN A 241 -7.66 -1.24 2.02
CA ASN A 241 -6.32 -1.00 2.57
C ASN A 241 -5.82 0.45 2.46
N PHE A 242 -6.31 1.27 1.52
CA PHE A 242 -5.66 2.55 1.19
C PHE A 242 -6.43 3.81 1.58
N SER A 243 -7.56 3.68 2.30
CA SER A 243 -8.45 4.82 2.56
C SER A 243 -8.76 5.61 1.28
N ALA A 244 -9.11 4.89 0.20
CA ALA A 244 -9.20 5.43 -1.16
C ALA A 244 -10.11 6.65 -1.34
N LEU A 245 -11.02 6.91 -0.39
CA LEU A 245 -11.93 8.06 -0.36
C LEU A 245 -11.77 8.93 0.91
N GLY A 246 -10.65 8.78 1.62
CA GLY A 246 -10.35 9.59 2.80
C GLY A 246 -10.08 11.05 2.42
N ASN A 247 -10.44 11.97 3.32
CA ASN A 247 -10.10 13.38 3.16
C ASN A 247 -8.60 13.56 3.43
N THR A 248 -7.81 13.77 2.37
CA THR A 248 -6.39 14.09 2.45
C THR A 248 -6.13 15.56 2.08
N THR A 249 -5.06 16.14 2.61
CA THR A 249 -4.57 17.49 2.24
C THR A 249 -3.91 17.51 0.87
N MET A 250 -3.65 16.35 0.26
CA MET A 250 -2.97 16.19 -1.02
C MET A 250 -3.98 15.91 -2.15
N PRO A 251 -4.28 16.88 -3.03
CA PRO A 251 -5.34 16.74 -4.04
C PRO A 251 -5.19 15.54 -4.97
N ILE A 252 -3.95 15.09 -5.22
CA ILE A 252 -3.66 13.97 -6.11
C ILE A 252 -4.20 12.63 -5.59
N PHE A 253 -4.22 12.41 -4.27
CA PHE A 253 -4.78 11.19 -3.67
C PHE A 253 -6.29 11.16 -3.85
N ASN A 254 -6.95 12.29 -3.56
CA ASN A 254 -8.41 12.43 -3.71
C ASN A 254 -8.81 12.28 -5.19
N ALA A 255 -8.06 12.90 -6.10
CA ALA A 255 -8.30 12.79 -7.55
C ALA A 255 -8.14 11.35 -8.05
N HIS A 256 -7.06 10.66 -7.69
CA HIS A 256 -6.87 9.25 -8.07
C HIS A 256 -8.00 8.36 -7.53
N GLY A 257 -8.35 8.52 -6.25
CA GLY A 257 -9.43 7.76 -5.61
C GLY A 257 -10.80 7.98 -6.26
N VAL A 258 -11.25 9.23 -6.37
CA VAL A 258 -12.59 9.57 -6.91
C VAL A 258 -12.71 9.21 -8.39
N CYS A 259 -11.72 9.58 -9.21
CA CYS A 259 -11.74 9.25 -10.64
C CYS A 259 -11.61 7.73 -10.85
N GLY A 260 -10.82 7.05 -10.01
CA GLY A 260 -10.71 5.59 -9.98
C GLY A 260 -12.05 4.92 -9.70
N MET A 261 -12.80 5.40 -8.70
CA MET A 261 -14.16 4.92 -8.40
C MET A 261 -15.10 5.06 -9.60
N ILE A 262 -15.15 6.25 -10.21
CA ILE A 262 -16.01 6.52 -11.37
C ILE A 262 -15.66 5.55 -12.52
N THR A 263 -14.38 5.36 -12.79
CA THR A 263 -13.89 4.49 -13.88
C THR A 263 -14.23 3.02 -13.61
N MET A 264 -14.05 2.56 -12.37
CA MET A 264 -14.43 1.21 -11.95
C MET A 264 -15.93 0.98 -12.06
N CYS A 265 -16.76 1.93 -11.62
CA CYS A 265 -18.20 1.87 -11.78
C CYS A 265 -18.58 1.73 -13.25
N ILE A 266 -18.04 2.58 -14.14
CA ILE A 266 -18.28 2.46 -15.58
C ILE A 266 -17.90 1.05 -16.06
N GLY A 267 -16.69 0.57 -15.75
CA GLY A 267 -16.21 -0.75 -16.16
C GLY A 267 -17.09 -1.92 -15.70
N ILE A 268 -17.49 -1.94 -14.43
CA ILE A 268 -18.33 -3.01 -13.84
C ILE A 268 -19.74 -3.02 -14.44
N PHE A 269 -20.29 -1.84 -14.74
CA PHE A 269 -21.62 -1.74 -15.37
C PHE A 269 -21.60 -2.05 -16.87
N GLN A 270 -20.45 -2.06 -17.55
CA GLN A 270 -20.37 -2.39 -18.98
C GLN A 270 -20.89 -3.80 -19.32
N PRO A 271 -20.46 -4.89 -18.64
CA PRO A 271 -21.01 -6.22 -18.86
C PRO A 271 -22.52 -6.30 -18.60
N ILE A 272 -23.02 -5.65 -17.54
CA ILE A 272 -24.45 -5.63 -17.22
C ILE A 272 -25.24 -4.94 -18.34
N ASN A 273 -24.78 -3.76 -18.77
CA ASN A 273 -25.32 -3.05 -19.93
C ASN A 273 -25.27 -3.90 -21.21
N ALA A 274 -24.23 -4.72 -21.39
CA ALA A 274 -24.10 -5.60 -22.55
C ALA A 274 -25.06 -6.81 -22.54
N ILE A 275 -25.49 -7.28 -21.36
CA ILE A 275 -26.52 -8.32 -21.23
C ILE A 275 -27.89 -7.75 -21.63
N LEU A 276 -28.17 -6.50 -21.29
CA LEU A 276 -29.42 -5.79 -21.63
C LEU A 276 -29.46 -5.26 -23.07
N ARG A 277 -28.53 -5.68 -23.93
CA ARG A 277 -28.44 -5.16 -25.30
C ARG A 277 -29.72 -5.48 -26.10
N PRO A 278 -30.29 -4.51 -26.83
CA PRO A 278 -31.43 -4.75 -27.73
C PRO A 278 -31.11 -5.74 -28.85
N HIS A 279 -32.13 -6.31 -29.48
CA HIS A 279 -31.98 -7.26 -30.59
C HIS A 279 -31.08 -6.72 -31.72
N LEU A 280 -30.29 -7.60 -32.33
CA LEU A 280 -29.53 -7.28 -33.53
C LEU A 280 -30.46 -7.54 -34.72
N PRO A 281 -30.75 -6.56 -35.58
CA PRO A 281 -31.64 -6.78 -36.71
C PRO A 281 -31.16 -7.92 -37.59
N SER A 282 -32.11 -8.68 -38.14
CA SER A 282 -31.86 -9.82 -39.01
C SER A 282 -32.25 -9.51 -40.46
N GLY A 283 -31.41 -9.89 -41.43
CA GLY A 283 -31.68 -9.60 -42.85
C GLY A 283 -31.70 -8.10 -43.15
N ASP A 284 -32.78 -7.63 -43.77
CA ASP A 284 -32.97 -6.24 -44.20
C ASP A 284 -33.68 -5.36 -43.13
N GLU A 285 -33.88 -5.88 -41.91
CA GLU A 285 -34.47 -5.11 -40.82
C GLU A 285 -33.60 -3.89 -40.44
N GLU A 286 -34.24 -2.73 -40.28
CA GLU A 286 -33.56 -1.56 -39.74
C GLU A 286 -33.27 -1.71 -38.23
N LYS A 287 -32.20 -1.07 -37.76
CA LYS A 287 -31.90 -1.03 -36.32
C LYS A 287 -32.94 -0.19 -35.60
N SER A 288 -33.51 -0.73 -34.52
CA SER A 288 -34.35 0.08 -33.62
C SER A 288 -33.59 1.25 -33.00
N GLU A 289 -34.29 2.36 -32.71
CA GLU A 289 -33.70 3.55 -32.09
C GLU A 289 -33.01 3.21 -30.75
N ILE A 290 -33.62 2.33 -29.95
CA ILE A 290 -33.08 1.85 -28.68
C ILE A 290 -31.75 1.11 -28.91
N ARG A 291 -31.63 0.30 -29.98
CA ARG A 291 -30.38 -0.37 -30.35
C ARG A 291 -29.29 0.63 -30.72
N VAL A 292 -29.64 1.68 -31.47
CA VAL A 292 -28.71 2.74 -31.87
C VAL A 292 -28.24 3.52 -30.64
N PHE A 293 -29.14 3.93 -29.76
CA PHE A 293 -28.81 4.61 -28.50
C PHE A 293 -27.91 3.76 -27.61
N TRP A 294 -28.25 2.49 -27.41
CA TRP A 294 -27.42 1.54 -26.65
C TRP A 294 -26.02 1.41 -27.26
N GLU A 295 -25.89 1.35 -28.59
CA GLU A 295 -24.58 1.27 -29.24
C GLU A 295 -23.72 2.52 -28.99
N TYR A 296 -24.30 3.71 -29.00
CA TYR A 296 -23.59 4.94 -28.66
C TYR A 296 -23.18 4.96 -27.19
N LEU A 297 -24.10 4.61 -26.29
CA LEU A 297 -23.84 4.59 -24.86
C LEU A 297 -22.75 3.57 -24.49
N HIS A 298 -22.90 2.31 -24.93
CA HIS A 298 -21.95 1.23 -24.63
C HIS A 298 -20.56 1.52 -25.17
N LYS A 299 -20.45 1.91 -26.46
CA LYS A 299 -19.16 2.24 -27.07
C LYS A 299 -18.56 3.52 -26.49
N GLY A 300 -19.37 4.57 -26.33
CA GLY A 300 -18.94 5.87 -25.83
C GLY A 300 -18.37 5.78 -24.42
N LEU A 301 -19.09 5.15 -23.49
CA LEU A 301 -18.60 4.89 -22.15
C LEU A 301 -17.38 3.97 -22.14
N GLY A 302 -17.33 2.97 -23.02
CA GLY A 302 -16.17 2.07 -23.16
C GLY A 302 -14.91 2.81 -23.61
N TYR A 303 -15.02 3.68 -24.61
CA TYR A 303 -13.90 4.50 -25.08
C TYR A 303 -13.47 5.53 -24.03
N LEU A 304 -14.43 6.20 -23.38
CA LEU A 304 -14.15 7.15 -22.31
C LEU A 304 -13.37 6.48 -21.18
N ALA A 305 -13.83 5.32 -20.71
CA ALA A 305 -13.15 4.59 -19.64
C ALA A 305 -11.76 4.09 -20.07
N ALA A 306 -11.65 3.39 -21.21
CA ALA A 306 -10.43 2.70 -21.60
C ALA A 306 -9.32 3.61 -22.15
N PHE A 307 -9.67 4.70 -22.84
CA PHE A 307 -8.69 5.52 -23.57
C PHE A 307 -8.54 6.95 -23.02
N VAL A 308 -9.38 7.36 -22.07
CA VAL A 308 -9.29 8.70 -21.46
C VAL A 308 -9.09 8.58 -19.95
N LEU A 309 -10.07 8.02 -19.23
CA LEU A 309 -10.02 8.00 -17.77
C LEU A 309 -8.90 7.08 -17.25
N ALA A 310 -8.85 5.83 -17.71
CA ALA A 310 -7.87 4.85 -17.23
C ALA A 310 -6.40 5.31 -17.39
N PRO A 311 -5.94 5.80 -18.55
CA PRO A 311 -4.56 6.30 -18.68
C PRO A 311 -4.23 7.44 -17.71
N ILE A 312 -5.14 8.40 -17.54
CA ILE A 312 -4.95 9.52 -16.61
C ILE A 312 -4.83 8.99 -15.17
N ILE A 313 -5.74 8.10 -14.75
CA ILE A 313 -5.78 7.59 -13.37
C ILE A 313 -4.58 6.71 -13.06
N ILE A 314 -4.12 5.90 -14.02
CA ILE A 314 -2.89 5.09 -13.88
C ILE A 314 -1.70 6.03 -13.68
N VAL A 315 -1.57 7.09 -14.50
CA VAL A 315 -0.49 8.07 -14.36
C VAL A 315 -0.56 8.77 -13.00
N LEU A 316 -1.73 9.23 -12.56
CA LEU A 316 -1.89 9.80 -11.20
C LEU A 316 -1.49 8.79 -10.12
N GLY A 317 -1.88 7.52 -10.29
CA GLY A 317 -1.50 6.41 -9.40
C GLY A 317 0.01 6.24 -9.28
N THR A 318 0.75 6.40 -10.39
CA THR A 318 2.22 6.28 -10.39
C THR A 318 2.94 7.41 -9.65
N TYR A 319 2.28 8.53 -9.38
CA TYR A 319 2.85 9.63 -8.59
C TYR A 319 2.57 9.51 -7.09
N ILE A 320 1.69 8.60 -6.67
CA ILE A 320 1.32 8.39 -5.26
C ILE A 320 1.86 7.08 -4.69
N VAL A 321 2.57 6.26 -5.48
CA VAL A 321 3.31 5.10 -4.96
C VAL A 321 4.47 5.55 -4.06
N PRO A 322 4.96 4.70 -3.13
CA PRO A 322 5.86 5.14 -2.07
C PRO A 322 7.16 5.79 -2.57
N THR A 323 7.75 5.24 -3.65
CA THR A 323 9.02 5.72 -4.19
C THR A 323 8.90 6.18 -5.65
N PRO A 324 9.63 7.24 -6.06
CA PRO A 324 9.65 7.68 -7.46
C PRO A 324 10.14 6.60 -8.43
N GLU A 325 11.08 5.75 -8.00
CA GLU A 325 11.61 4.65 -8.82
C GLU A 325 10.54 3.60 -9.13
N GLU A 326 9.74 3.20 -8.13
CA GLU A 326 8.58 2.32 -8.36
C GLU A 326 7.55 2.98 -9.27
N GLY A 327 7.31 4.28 -9.10
CA GLY A 327 6.43 5.05 -9.97
C GLY A 327 6.88 5.00 -11.43
N GLN A 328 8.17 5.22 -11.67
CA GLN A 328 8.78 5.13 -13.00
C GLN A 328 8.65 3.73 -13.60
N LYS A 329 8.86 2.66 -12.82
CA LYS A 329 8.67 1.28 -13.28
C LYS A 329 7.24 1.06 -13.78
N PHE A 330 6.23 1.53 -13.05
CA PHE A 330 4.84 1.43 -13.48
C PHE A 330 4.50 2.33 -14.68
N GLN A 331 5.11 3.51 -14.80
CA GLN A 331 4.96 4.37 -15.98
C GLN A 331 5.53 3.70 -17.23
N ILE A 332 6.71 3.09 -17.13
CA ILE A 332 7.32 2.31 -18.22
C ILE A 332 6.43 1.14 -18.59
N LEU A 333 5.94 0.37 -17.61
CA LEU A 333 5.04 -0.76 -17.85
C LEU A 333 3.73 -0.33 -18.54
N HIS A 334 3.14 0.79 -18.12
CA HIS A 334 1.97 1.35 -18.77
C HIS A 334 2.27 1.82 -20.20
N GLY A 335 3.43 2.46 -20.43
CA GLY A 335 3.87 2.85 -21.76
C GLY A 335 4.05 1.66 -22.71
N VAL A 336 4.70 0.59 -22.23
CA VAL A 336 4.80 -0.69 -22.96
C VAL A 336 3.42 -1.26 -23.26
N SER A 337 2.51 -1.27 -22.28
CA SER A 337 1.13 -1.76 -22.48
C SER A 337 0.40 -0.97 -23.57
N ALA A 338 0.54 0.37 -23.58
CA ALA A 338 -0.05 1.22 -24.61
C ALA A 338 0.54 0.94 -26.00
N ILE A 339 1.86 0.74 -26.11
CA ILE A 339 2.52 0.36 -27.37
C ILE A 339 1.98 -0.99 -27.88
N LEU A 340 1.79 -1.97 -26.99
CA LEU A 340 1.23 -3.27 -27.36
C LEU A 340 -0.21 -3.13 -27.87
N VAL A 341 -1.06 -2.35 -27.19
CA VAL A 341 -2.45 -2.07 -27.63
C VAL A 341 -2.47 -1.40 -29.00
N ILE A 342 -1.60 -0.41 -29.23
CA ILE A 342 -1.46 0.27 -30.53
C ILE A 342 -0.96 -0.72 -31.60
N GLY A 343 -0.01 -1.59 -31.26
CA GLY A 343 0.49 -2.65 -32.13
C GLY A 343 -0.63 -3.60 -32.57
N VAL A 344 -1.51 -4.01 -31.65
CA VAL A 344 -2.71 -4.82 -31.96
C VAL A 344 -3.65 -4.07 -32.91
N ALA A 345 -3.86 -2.76 -32.71
CA ALA A 345 -4.69 -1.95 -33.60
C ALA A 345 -4.10 -1.91 -35.02
N ILE A 346 -2.81 -1.57 -35.14
CA ILE A 346 -2.08 -1.49 -36.40
C ILE A 346 -2.11 -2.84 -37.11
N PHE A 347 -1.86 -3.93 -36.40
CA PHE A 347 -1.91 -5.28 -36.96
C PHE A 347 -3.25 -5.57 -37.66
N PHE A 348 -4.38 -5.33 -36.98
CA PHE A 348 -5.69 -5.59 -37.59
C PHE A 348 -6.05 -4.62 -38.72
N ILE A 349 -5.59 -3.36 -38.66
CA ILE A 349 -5.74 -2.40 -39.76
C ILE A 349 -4.97 -2.87 -41.00
N LEU A 350 -3.74 -3.36 -40.83
CA LEU A 350 -2.93 -3.88 -41.94
C LEU A 350 -3.49 -5.21 -42.48
N ASP A 351 -3.95 -6.10 -41.60
CA ASP A 351 -4.63 -7.34 -41.99
C ASP A 351 -5.87 -7.05 -42.85
N TYR A 352 -6.69 -6.06 -42.46
CA TYR A 352 -7.83 -5.62 -43.24
C TYR A 352 -7.42 -5.14 -44.64
N LYS A 353 -6.46 -4.22 -44.72
CA LYS A 353 -5.97 -3.67 -46.01
C LYS A 353 -5.40 -4.77 -46.92
N ARG A 354 -4.68 -5.75 -46.36
CA ARG A 354 -4.12 -6.88 -47.12
C ARG A 354 -5.23 -7.74 -47.72
N LEU A 355 -6.27 -8.03 -46.94
CA LEU A 355 -7.40 -8.86 -47.39
C LEU A 355 -8.27 -8.18 -48.44
N THR A 356 -8.41 -6.85 -48.39
CA THR A 356 -9.18 -6.10 -49.39
C THR A 356 -8.40 -5.85 -50.68
N ARG A 357 -7.06 -5.78 -50.63
CA ARG A 357 -6.23 -5.61 -51.85
C ARG A 357 -6.18 -6.87 -52.72
N ASN A 358 -6.41 -8.04 -52.14
CA ASN A 358 -6.35 -9.33 -52.82
C ASN A 358 -7.74 -9.84 -53.28
N LYS A 359 -8.78 -9.00 -53.17
CA LYS A 359 -10.10 -9.20 -53.78
C LYS A 359 -10.24 -8.23 -54.93
#